data_AF-A0A0R3EM74-F1
#
_entry.id   AF-A0A0R3EM74-F1
#
_cell.length_a   1.000
_cell.length_b   1.000
_cell.length_c   1.000
_cell.angle_alpha   90.00
_cell.angle_beta   90.00
_cell.angle_gamma   90.00
#
_symmetry.space_group_name_H-M   'P 1'
#
loop_
_entity.id
_entity.type
_entity.pdbx_description
1 polymer ?
#
loop_
_entity_poly.entity_id
_entity_poly.type
_entity_poly.pdbx_seq_one_letter_code
_entity_poly.pdbx_strand_id
1 'polypeptide(L)'
;MTIRGDMEAGLRLAGTLSMHLPTDTPAPPTGSDPKSAQTIAVLNQIAATWKKEALIVNSSVDQLRDNVKDAVNRIISSDKQGADNVNNSGGGTLI
;
A
#
# COMPACT_ATOMS: atom_id res chain seq x y z
N MET A 1 -11.40 -29.86 -12.38
CA MET A 1 -10.08 -29.44 -11.84
C MET A 1 -10.15 -27.94 -11.62
N THR A 2 -10.15 -27.48 -10.36
CA THR A 2 -10.27 -26.05 -10.04
C THR A 2 -8.88 -25.51 -9.72
N ILE A 3 -8.18 -25.03 -10.74
CA ILE A 3 -6.99 -24.20 -10.58
C ILE A 3 -7.53 -22.80 -10.28
N ARG A 4 -7.61 -22.41 -9.00
CA ARG A 4 -7.95 -21.04 -8.61
C ARG A 4 -7.03 -20.61 -7.48
N GLY A 5 -6.32 -19.51 -7.66
CA GLY A 5 -5.69 -18.79 -6.55
C GLY A 5 -6.73 -18.30 -5.54
N ASP A 6 -6.38 -18.32 -4.25
CA ASP A 6 -7.21 -17.81 -3.16
C ASP A 6 -7.22 -16.27 -3.18
N MET A 7 -8.23 -15.71 -3.85
CA MET A 7 -8.44 -14.28 -4.01
C MET A 7 -8.61 -13.56 -2.67
N GLU A 8 -9.32 -14.18 -1.72
CA GLU A 8 -9.60 -13.57 -0.43
C GLU A 8 -8.33 -13.48 0.40
N ALA A 9 -7.47 -14.51 0.36
CA ALA A 9 -6.16 -14.47 1.01
C ALA A 9 -5.25 -13.38 0.41
N GLY A 10 -5.20 -13.25 -0.92
CA GLY A 10 -4.40 -12.24 -1.61
C GLY A 10 -4.84 -10.80 -1.30
N LEU A 11 -6.14 -10.53 -1.32
CA LEU A 11 -6.70 -9.21 -0.99
C LEU A 11 -6.56 -8.88 0.49
N ARG A 12 -6.71 -9.87 1.39
CA ARG A 12 -6.44 -9.68 2.83
C ARG A 12 -5.00 -9.32 3.08
N LEU A 13 -4.05 -10.02 2.45
CA LEU A 13 -2.63 -9.70 2.56
C LEU A 13 -2.37 -8.25 2.13
N ALA A 14 -2.87 -7.86 0.95
CA ALA A 14 -2.73 -6.48 0.44
C ALA A 14 -3.28 -5.43 1.43
N GLY A 15 -4.43 -5.68 2.06
CA GLY A 15 -5.02 -4.77 3.06
C GLY A 15 -4.23 -4.64 4.36
N THR A 16 -3.34 -5.59 4.66
CA THR A 16 -2.54 -5.63 5.91
C THR A 16 -1.08 -5.23 5.72
N LEU A 17 -0.67 -4.84 4.50
CA LEU A 17 0.70 -4.43 4.24
C LEU A 17 0.99 -3.09 4.91
N SER A 18 1.87 -3.13 5.91
CA SER A 18 2.39 -2.00 6.66
C SER A 18 1.31 -1.16 7.38
N MET A 19 1.76 -0.17 8.15
CA MET A 19 0.91 0.83 8.80
C MET A 19 1.33 2.22 8.38
N HIS A 20 0.39 3.17 8.39
CA HIS A 20 0.72 4.57 8.21
C HIS A 20 1.47 5.10 9.45
N LEU A 21 2.45 5.96 9.20
CA LEU A 21 3.12 6.75 10.22
C LEU A 21 2.24 7.93 10.64
N PRO A 22 2.27 8.32 11.93
CA PRO A 22 1.54 9.48 12.42
C PRO A 22 2.09 10.77 11.79
N THR A 23 1.18 11.64 11.34
CA THR A 23 1.51 12.94 10.74
C THR A 23 1.22 14.11 11.67
N ASP A 24 0.54 13.84 12.78
CA ASP A 24 0.30 14.81 13.84
C ASP A 24 1.58 15.04 14.64
N THR A 25 1.92 16.31 14.82
CA THR A 25 3.08 16.73 15.62
C THR A 25 2.59 17.51 16.82
N PRO A 26 3.07 17.20 18.05
CA PRO A 26 2.71 17.95 19.23
C PRO A 26 3.13 19.42 19.11
N ALA A 27 2.40 20.30 19.79
CA ALA A 27 2.74 21.72 19.81
C ALA A 27 4.13 21.93 20.43
N PRO A 28 4.94 22.87 19.90
CA PRO A 28 6.23 23.18 20.47
C PRO A 28 6.07 23.83 21.87
N PRO A 29 7.07 23.70 22.75
CA PRO A 29 7.07 24.37 24.04
C PRO A 29 7.06 25.90 23.89
N THR A 30 6.57 26.61 24.91
CA THR A 30 6.52 28.07 24.93
C THR A 30 7.74 28.67 25.64
N GLY A 31 8.26 29.79 25.12
CA GLY A 31 9.33 30.55 25.77
C GLY A 31 9.69 31.78 24.94
N SER A 32 9.96 32.92 25.59
CA SER A 32 10.19 34.20 24.92
C SER A 32 11.65 34.67 24.97
N ASP A 33 12.53 33.97 25.68
CA ASP A 33 13.95 34.29 25.64
C ASP A 33 14.58 33.88 24.30
N PRO A 34 15.67 34.54 23.85
CA PRO A 34 16.26 34.28 22.54
C PRO A 34 16.69 32.83 22.31
N LYS A 35 17.14 32.11 23.35
CA LYS A 35 17.54 30.70 23.20
C LYS A 35 16.31 29.81 23.00
N SER A 36 15.26 30.03 23.79
CA SER A 36 13.99 29.32 23.60
C SER A 36 13.40 29.55 22.21
N ALA A 37 13.44 30.79 21.69
CA ALA A 37 12.97 31.08 20.34
C ALA A 37 13.73 30.30 19.26
N GLN A 38 15.06 30.17 19.38
CA GLN A 38 15.88 29.37 18.48
C GLN A 38 15.55 27.87 18.59
N THR A 39 15.39 27.35 19.81
CA THR A 39 15.00 25.95 20.02
C THR A 39 13.63 25.66 19.41
N ILE A 40 12.65 26.55 19.60
CA ILE A 40 11.31 26.41 19.02
C ILE A 40 11.38 26.39 17.48
N ALA A 41 12.20 27.25 16.88
CA ALA A 41 12.38 27.26 15.42
C ALA A 41 12.93 25.92 14.90
N VAL A 42 13.93 25.35 15.58
CA VAL A 42 14.50 24.04 15.22
C VAL A 42 13.46 22.93 15.40
N LEU A 43 12.71 22.91 16.50
CA LEU A 43 11.67 21.92 16.75
C LEU A 43 10.57 21.96 15.68
N ASN A 44 10.15 23.15 15.26
CA ASN A 44 9.19 23.33 14.18
C ASN A 44 9.73 22.80 12.84
N GLN A 45 11.02 23.01 12.56
CA GLN A 45 11.65 22.49 11.34
C GLN A 45 11.73 20.95 11.35
N ILE A 46 12.04 20.35 12.49
CA ILE A 46 12.03 18.89 12.67
C ILE A 46 10.61 18.35 12.48
N ALA A 47 9.61 18.97 13.11
CA ALA A 47 8.20 18.58 12.99
C ALA A 47 7.70 18.65 11.54
N ALA A 48 8.02 19.74 10.83
CA ALA A 48 7.67 19.89 9.42
C ALA A 48 8.34 18.83 8.53
N THR A 49 9.61 18.53 8.80
CA THR A 49 10.37 17.48 8.07
C THR A 49 9.75 16.12 8.34
N TRP A 50 9.50 15.76 9.60
CA TRP A 50 8.84 14.51 9.97
C TRP A 50 7.49 14.35 9.25
N LYS A 51 6.65 15.39 9.29
CA LYS A 51 5.33 15.35 8.63
C LYS A 51 5.46 15.09 7.13
N LYS A 52 6.42 15.74 6.46
CA LYS A 52 6.66 15.55 5.03
C LYS A 52 7.08 14.10 4.72
N GLU A 53 8.06 13.58 5.44
CA GLU A 53 8.56 12.23 5.21
C GLU A 53 7.52 11.16 5.56
N ALA A 54 6.76 11.35 6.64
CA ALA A 54 5.65 10.46 7.01
C ALA A 54 4.58 10.39 5.91
N LEU A 55 4.24 11.52 5.27
CA LEU A 55 3.30 11.54 4.14
C LEU A 55 3.85 10.78 2.92
N ILE A 56 5.15 10.90 2.63
CA ILE A 56 5.80 10.15 1.54
C ILE A 56 5.74 8.65 1.80
N VAL A 57 6.08 8.23 3.02
CA VAL A 57 6.00 6.81 3.43
C VAL A 57 4.57 6.30 3.32
N ASN A 58 3.59 7.06 3.83
CA ASN A 58 2.18 6.66 3.79
C ASN A 58 1.67 6.51 2.35
N SER A 59 2.02 7.45 1.46
CA SER A 59 1.71 7.35 0.03
C SER A 59 2.36 6.12 -0.61
N SER A 60 3.59 5.79 -0.23
CA SER A 60 4.30 4.61 -0.77
C SER A 60 3.67 3.31 -0.28
N VAL A 61 3.21 3.27 0.98
CA VAL A 61 2.45 2.15 1.54
C VAL A 61 1.14 1.96 0.77
N ASP A 62 0.41 3.03 0.48
CA ASP A 62 -0.84 2.93 -0.27
C ASP A 62 -0.60 2.44 -1.70
N GLN A 63 0.42 2.98 -2.39
CA GLN A 63 0.83 2.49 -3.71
C GLN A 63 1.21 1.01 -3.69
N LEU A 64 1.93 0.55 -2.66
CA LEU A 64 2.28 -0.86 -2.52
C LEU A 64 1.03 -1.72 -2.37
N ARG A 65 0.08 -1.32 -1.53
CA ARG A 65 -1.18 -2.05 -1.32
C ARG A 65 -1.96 -2.17 -2.63
N ASP A 66 -2.04 -1.10 -3.41
CA ASP A 66 -2.75 -1.10 -4.69
C ASP A 66 -2.03 -1.93 -5.75
N ASN A 67 -0.70 -1.83 -5.85
CA ASN A 67 0.09 -2.68 -6.75
C ASN A 67 -0.07 -4.18 -6.45
N VAL A 68 -0.16 -4.57 -5.17
CA VAL A 68 -0.39 -5.96 -4.79
C VAL A 68 -1.81 -6.41 -5.15
N LYS A 69 -2.84 -5.58 -4.92
CA LYS A 69 -4.20 -5.89 -5.38
C LYS A 69 -4.25 -6.09 -6.90
N ASP A 70 -3.59 -5.22 -7.65
CA ASP A 70 -3.51 -5.31 -9.11
C ASP A 70 -2.80 -6.59 -9.57
N ALA A 71 -1.70 -6.96 -8.92
CA ALA A 71 -1.00 -8.20 -9.22
C ALA A 71 -1.87 -9.43 -8.97
N VAL A 72 -2.59 -9.46 -7.84
CA VAL A 72 -3.56 -10.53 -7.52
C VAL A 72 -4.65 -10.61 -8.59
N ASN A 73 -5.23 -9.48 -9.00
CA ASN A 73 -6.26 -9.43 -10.04
C ASN A 73 -5.77 -9.94 -11.40
N ARG A 74 -4.51 -9.65 -11.78
CA ARG A 74 -3.91 -10.13 -13.03
C ARG A 74 -3.72 -11.65 -13.02
N ILE A 75 -3.24 -12.22 -11.92
CA ILE A 75 -3.06 -13.68 -11.78
C ILE A 75 -4.42 -14.37 -11.96
N ILE A 76 -5.46 -13.89 -11.27
CA ILE A 76 -6.81 -14.46 -11.36
C ILE A 76 -7.36 -14.38 -12.79
N SER A 77 -7.16 -13.23 -13.46
CA SER A 77 -7.62 -13.06 -14.85
C SER A 77 -6.91 -14.03 -15.80
N SER A 78 -5.61 -14.23 -15.61
CA SER A 78 -4.81 -15.20 -16.37
C SER A 78 -5.25 -16.64 -16.10
N ASP A 79 -5.48 -17.00 -14.83
CA ASP A 79 -5.98 -18.33 -14.44
C ASP A 79 -7.34 -18.62 -15.08
N LYS A 80 -8.25 -17.64 -15.05
CA LYS A 80 -9.56 -17.75 -15.70
C LYS A 80 -9.43 -17.96 -17.20
N GLN A 81 -8.60 -17.16 -17.87
CA GLN A 81 -8.38 -17.29 -19.31
C GLN A 81 -7.78 -18.66 -19.67
N GLY A 82 -6.82 -19.15 -18.88
CA GLY A 82 -6.24 -20.48 -19.04
C GLY A 82 -7.28 -21.59 -18.89
N ALA A 83 -8.14 -21.51 -17.88
CA ALA A 83 -9.22 -22.48 -17.68
C ALA A 83 -10.24 -22.45 -18.83
N ASP A 84 -10.63 -21.26 -19.30
CA ASP A 84 -11.54 -21.10 -20.43
C ASP A 84 -10.92 -21.71 -21.72
N ASN A 85 -9.62 -21.52 -21.95
CA ASN A 85 -8.91 -22.11 -23.09
C ASN A 85 -8.87 -23.65 -23.03
N VAL A 86 -8.61 -24.24 -21.85
CA VAL A 86 -8.62 -25.70 -21.66
C VAL A 86 -10.01 -26.28 -21.88
N ASN A 87 -11.06 -25.62 -21.38
CA ASN A 87 -12.44 -26.08 -21.59
C ASN A 87 -12.83 -26.05 -23.07
N ASN A 88 -12.33 -25.06 -23.83
CA ASN A 88 -12.62 -24.92 -25.25
C ASN A 88 -11.74 -25.82 -26.15
N SER A 89 -10.58 -26.29 -25.69
CA SER A 89 -9.68 -27.15 -26.48
C SER A 89 -10.07 -28.64 -26.49
N GLY A 90 -10.95 -29.08 -25.58
CA GLY A 90 -11.47 -30.45 -25.52
C GLY A 90 -12.67 -30.75 -26.44
N GLY A 91 -13.19 -29.77 -27.17
CA GLY A 91 -14.43 -29.88 -27.97
C GLY A 91 -14.28 -30.38 -29.42
N GLY A 92 -13.07 -30.75 -29.85
CA GLY A 92 -12.83 -31.31 -31.18
C GLY A 92 -13.22 -32.78 -31.25
N THR A 93 -14.49 -33.08 -31.49
CA THR A 93 -14.87 -34.40 -32.03
C THR A 93 -14.20 -34.55 -33.39
N LEU A 94 -13.24 -35.46 -33.48
CA LEU A 94 -12.73 -35.96 -34.76
C LEU A 94 -13.90 -36.65 -35.48
N ILE A 95 -14.47 -35.97 -36.46
CA ILE A 95 -15.29 -36.55 -37.54
C ILE A 95 -14.39 -36.75 -38.75
#